data_AF-A0A244CL81-F1
#
_entry.id   AF-A0A244CL81-F1
#
_cell.length_a   1.000
_cell.length_b   1.000
_cell.length_c   1.000
_cell.angle_alpha   90.00
_cell.angle_beta   90.00
_cell.angle_gamma   90.00
#
_symmetry.space_group_name_H-M   'P 1'
#
loop_
_entity.id
_entity.type
_entity.pdbx_description
1 polymer ?
#
loop_
_entity_poly.entity_id
_entity_poly.type
_entity_poly.pdbx_seq_one_letter_code
_entity_poly.pdbx_strand_id
1 'polypeptide(L)'
;MSLLSRQGIEIDVVDSKEIVPVTDSTLISDNPKYVNDDELLNENALCNLKNVWLHQRKKTKQLWDEFAPSAFIDVVKKSPEYRYCDSVPAKLDLSAVVKFTAPLFQQAREQLSTQQQTFEQIDLTQINVSHLKSDVKTLFSLLMTKEFISNSNLAESEIIEKLTDAKLIPNPKDIAVLLMFVKRKNLTMWLPLMDFTDVPQAHVLLNVMAQEATFKQFEILNSQLQHHEYSSGVSLDPFYFFIRGFSELDFSFFSADERTKNIENREQKHFIRYFTEHPVTIREFHRRAVAEHKAQLEEQYQAIIKHFPQLEIDTVDNFFNVRCP
;
A
#
# COMPACT_ATOMS: atom_id res chain seq x y z
N MET A 1 45.66 -6.15 -2.39
CA MET A 1 44.65 -6.65 -3.34
C MET A 1 43.34 -6.83 -2.59
N SER A 2 42.32 -6.03 -2.90
CA SER A 2 41.02 -6.06 -2.21
C SER A 2 40.14 -7.21 -2.73
N LEU A 3 39.17 -7.65 -1.94
CA LEU A 3 38.26 -8.78 -2.25
C LEU A 3 37.49 -8.60 -3.58
N LEU A 4 37.33 -7.37 -4.04
CA LEU A 4 36.52 -7.00 -5.21
C LEU A 4 37.24 -7.27 -6.54
N SER A 5 38.57 -7.18 -6.59
CA SER A 5 39.34 -7.47 -7.81
C SER A 5 39.36 -8.96 -8.17
N ARG A 6 38.96 -9.85 -7.25
CA ARG A 6 38.80 -11.29 -7.50
C ARG A 6 37.45 -11.66 -8.10
N GLN A 7 36.48 -10.75 -8.15
CA GLN A 7 35.14 -10.99 -8.71
C GLN A 7 34.94 -10.36 -10.09
N GLY A 8 36.01 -9.87 -10.74
CA GLY A 8 35.93 -9.30 -12.08
C GLY A 8 35.20 -7.95 -12.15
N ILE A 9 35.07 -7.26 -11.02
CA ILE A 9 34.51 -5.91 -10.95
C ILE A 9 35.68 -4.93 -10.96
N GLU A 10 35.96 -4.36 -12.13
CA GLU A 10 36.80 -3.17 -12.26
C GLU A 10 35.97 -1.96 -11.82
N ILE A 11 36.37 -1.33 -10.73
CA ILE A 11 35.87 -0.02 -10.33
C ILE A 11 36.93 0.97 -10.83
N ASP A 12 36.61 1.70 -11.90
CA ASP A 12 37.42 2.86 -12.30
C ASP A 12 37.28 3.92 -11.22
N VAL A 13 38.27 3.96 -10.33
CA VAL A 13 38.46 5.07 -9.41
C VAL A 13 39.15 6.17 -10.20
N VAL A 14 38.37 7.12 -10.71
CA VAL A 14 38.93 8.36 -11.26
C VAL A 14 39.54 9.14 -10.10
N ASP A 15 40.87 9.20 -10.06
CA ASP A 15 41.63 10.00 -9.10
C ASP A 15 41.26 11.47 -9.29
N SER A 16 40.89 12.16 -8.21
CA SER A 16 40.32 13.51 -8.22
C SER A 16 41.33 14.62 -8.55
N LYS A 17 42.36 14.31 -9.35
CA LYS A 17 43.44 15.22 -9.74
C LYS A 17 43.59 15.44 -11.25
N GLU A 18 42.74 14.82 -12.08
CA GLU A 18 42.70 15.08 -13.52
C GLU A 18 41.32 15.59 -13.96
N ILE A 19 41.01 16.84 -13.61
CA ILE A 19 40.04 17.63 -14.37
C ILE A 19 40.81 18.83 -14.92
N VAL A 20 41.16 18.76 -16.20
CA VAL A 20 41.73 19.87 -16.97
C VAL A 20 40.61 20.92 -17.15
N PRO A 21 40.87 22.22 -16.90
CA PRO A 21 39.85 23.24 -17.05
C PRO A 21 39.53 23.43 -18.53
N VAL A 22 38.27 23.24 -18.91
CA VAL A 22 37.76 23.69 -20.21
C VAL A 22 37.47 25.18 -20.10
N THR A 23 38.37 25.99 -20.65
CA THR A 23 38.09 27.37 -21.03
C THR A 23 37.23 27.36 -22.29
N ASP A 24 35.94 27.71 -22.17
CA ASP A 24 35.40 28.88 -22.87
C ASP A 24 33.92 29.13 -22.52
N SER A 25 33.70 30.23 -21.80
CA SER A 25 32.79 31.32 -22.12
C SER A 25 31.44 30.97 -22.80
N THR A 26 30.42 30.66 -21.98
CA THR A 26 29.06 31.17 -22.23
C THR A 26 28.48 31.73 -20.94
N LEU A 27 28.31 33.06 -20.93
CA LEU A 27 27.72 33.86 -19.87
C LEU A 27 26.28 33.40 -19.61
N ILE A 28 26.07 32.55 -18.60
CA ILE A 28 24.84 32.56 -17.83
C ILE A 28 25.14 33.38 -16.58
N SER A 29 24.58 34.58 -16.55
CA SER A 29 24.52 35.43 -15.37
C SER A 29 23.58 34.80 -14.35
N ASP A 30 24.01 33.69 -13.73
CA ASP A 30 23.47 33.28 -12.45
C ASP A 30 24.26 34.06 -11.41
N ASN A 31 23.63 35.11 -10.86
CA ASN A 31 24.04 35.63 -9.56
C ASN A 31 24.02 34.42 -8.61
N PRO A 32 25.17 33.90 -8.14
CA PRO A 32 25.13 32.97 -7.04
C PRO A 32 24.64 33.82 -5.88
N LYS A 33 23.38 33.65 -5.50
CA LYS A 33 22.99 34.00 -4.14
C LYS A 33 23.96 33.22 -3.26
N TYR A 34 24.94 33.92 -2.69
CA TYR A 34 25.69 33.44 -1.54
C TYR A 34 24.62 33.14 -0.50
N VAL A 35 24.16 31.88 -0.46
CA VAL A 35 23.41 31.37 0.68
C VAL A 35 24.38 31.46 1.82
N ASN A 36 24.11 32.37 2.75
CA ASN A 36 24.99 32.60 3.88
C ASN A 36 25.09 31.28 4.67
N ASP A 37 26.30 30.87 5.08
CA ASP A 37 26.48 29.62 5.83
C ASP A 37 25.61 29.59 7.10
N ASP A 38 25.33 30.76 7.69
CA ASP A 38 24.40 30.93 8.81
C ASP A 38 22.93 30.64 8.44
N GLU A 39 22.52 30.96 7.21
CA GLU A 39 21.18 30.68 6.69
C GLU A 39 21.01 29.17 6.45
N LEU A 40 22.02 28.52 5.88
CA LEU A 40 22.06 27.07 5.70
C LEU A 40 22.07 26.31 7.04
N LEU A 41 22.80 26.81 8.04
CA LEU A 41 22.82 26.26 9.40
C LEU A 41 21.44 26.38 10.08
N ASN A 42 20.78 27.53 9.92
CA ASN A 42 19.44 27.77 10.48
C ASN A 42 18.38 26.90 9.79
N GLU A 43 18.42 26.75 8.46
CA GLU A 43 17.55 25.84 7.72
C GLU A 43 17.70 24.38 8.17
N ASN A 44 18.94 23.91 8.35
CA ASN A 44 19.21 22.57 8.86
C ASN A 44 18.68 22.38 10.29
N ALA A 45 18.82 23.39 11.16
CA ALA A 45 18.29 23.34 12.52
C ALA A 45 16.74 23.27 12.53
N LEU A 46 16.08 24.05 11.68
CA LEU A 46 14.63 24.02 11.53
C LEU A 46 14.13 22.68 10.96
N CYS A 47 14.81 22.13 9.96
CA CYS A 47 14.54 20.80 9.43
C CYS A 47 14.67 19.71 10.52
N ASN A 48 15.72 19.78 11.34
CA ASN A 48 15.93 18.85 12.44
C ASN A 48 14.82 18.95 13.51
N LEU A 49 14.42 20.16 13.91
CA LEU A 49 13.33 20.36 14.85
C LEU A 49 12.00 19.81 14.32
N LYS A 50 11.72 20.03 13.02
CA LYS A 50 10.54 19.47 12.33
C LYS A 50 10.55 17.95 12.33
N ASN A 51 11.69 17.33 12.03
CA ASN A 51 11.85 15.88 12.02
C ASN A 51 11.68 15.27 13.42
N VAL A 52 12.27 15.89 14.45
CA VAL A 52 12.10 15.48 15.85
C VAL A 52 10.63 15.58 16.26
N TRP A 53 9.97 16.70 15.94
CA TRP A 53 8.56 16.95 16.23
C TRP A 53 7.65 15.89 15.61
N LEU A 54 7.87 15.50 14.35
CA LEU A 54 7.15 14.42 13.67
C LEU A 54 7.41 13.06 14.30
N HIS A 55 8.68 12.71 14.52
CA HIS A 55 9.06 11.39 15.00
C HIS A 55 8.51 11.12 16.42
N GLN A 56 8.52 12.13 17.29
CA GLN A 56 7.93 12.05 18.62
C GLN A 56 6.41 11.85 18.59
N ARG A 57 5.71 12.30 17.54
CA ARG A 57 4.25 12.25 17.40
C ARG A 57 3.73 11.12 16.51
N LYS A 58 4.61 10.21 16.07
CA LYS A 58 4.27 9.03 15.28
C LYS A 58 4.52 7.77 16.13
N LYS A 59 3.46 7.26 16.76
CA LYS A 59 3.54 6.19 17.76
C LYS A 59 2.52 5.08 17.46
N THR A 60 2.81 3.86 17.91
CA THR A 60 1.83 2.76 17.87
C THR A 60 0.74 3.00 18.90
N LYS A 61 -0.41 2.33 18.75
CA LYS A 61 -1.48 2.36 19.75
C LYS A 61 -0.97 2.05 21.17
N GLN A 62 -0.16 0.99 21.31
CA GLN A 62 0.44 0.58 22.59
C GLN A 62 1.32 1.68 23.20
N LEU A 63 2.16 2.32 22.38
CA LEU A 63 3.00 3.42 22.85
C LEU A 63 2.17 4.63 23.28
N TRP A 64 1.05 4.91 22.60
CA TRP A 64 0.10 5.95 23.03
C TRP A 64 -0.55 5.64 24.38
N ASP A 65 -0.71 4.36 24.72
CA ASP A 65 -1.28 3.93 26.00
C ASP A 65 -0.34 4.15 27.17
N GLU A 66 0.96 4.09 26.93
CA GLU A 66 2.01 4.30 27.94
C GLU A 66 2.21 5.78 28.34
N PHE A 67 1.75 6.74 27.54
CA PHE A 67 1.91 8.16 27.87
C PHE A 67 1.06 8.58 29.08
N ALA A 68 1.63 9.45 29.91
CA ALA A 68 0.91 10.11 30.98
C ALA A 68 -0.32 10.89 30.45
N PRO A 69 -1.45 10.88 31.17
CA PRO A 69 -2.64 11.62 30.76
C PRO A 69 -2.36 13.12 30.58
N SER A 70 -2.81 13.67 29.45
CA SER A 70 -2.80 15.10 29.16
C SER A 70 -3.88 15.43 28.13
N ALA A 71 -4.25 16.70 28.00
CA ALA A 71 -5.26 17.14 27.04
C ALA A 71 -4.92 16.70 25.60
N PHE A 72 -3.64 16.72 25.21
CA PHE A 72 -3.20 16.24 23.91
C PHE A 72 -3.37 14.72 23.76
N ILE A 73 -2.96 13.94 24.76
CA ILE A 73 -3.11 12.48 24.73
C ILE A 73 -4.58 12.06 24.68
N ASP A 74 -5.46 12.80 25.36
CA ASP A 74 -6.91 12.56 25.31
C ASP A 74 -7.50 12.79 23.90
N VAL A 75 -7.01 13.80 23.17
CA VAL A 75 -7.38 14.03 21.77
C VAL A 75 -6.95 12.84 20.90
N VAL A 76 -5.73 12.34 21.09
CA VAL A 76 -5.23 11.17 20.35
C VAL A 76 -6.08 9.94 20.64
N LYS A 77 -6.30 9.60 21.92
CA LYS A 77 -7.05 8.39 22.32
C LYS A 77 -8.54 8.44 21.92
N LYS A 78 -9.12 9.63 21.76
CA LYS A 78 -10.50 9.81 21.26
C LYS A 78 -10.61 9.85 19.74
N SER A 79 -9.48 9.90 19.02
CA SER A 79 -9.45 10.06 17.57
C SER A 79 -9.95 8.81 16.82
N PRO A 80 -10.52 8.98 15.62
CA PRO A 80 -10.84 7.86 14.73
C PRO A 80 -9.60 7.02 14.37
N GLU A 81 -8.42 7.64 14.23
CA GLU A 81 -7.15 6.96 13.96
C GLU A 81 -6.77 5.97 15.05
N TYR A 82 -6.97 6.35 16.31
CA TYR A 82 -6.69 5.47 17.44
C TYR A 82 -7.67 4.30 17.50
N ARG A 83 -8.96 4.55 17.27
CA ARG A 83 -10.01 3.50 17.26
C ARG A 83 -9.87 2.55 16.07
N TYR A 84 -9.43 3.05 14.92
CA TYR A 84 -9.25 2.24 13.71
C TYR A 84 -8.30 1.06 13.96
N CYS A 85 -7.29 1.22 14.82
CA CYS A 85 -6.37 0.13 15.12
C CYS A 85 -7.00 -1.09 15.82
N ASP A 86 -8.20 -0.97 16.39
CA ASP A 86 -8.97 -2.12 16.90
C ASP A 86 -9.73 -2.89 15.80
N SER A 87 -9.92 -2.26 14.64
CA SER A 87 -10.59 -2.87 13.48
C SER A 87 -9.61 -3.57 12.54
N VAL A 88 -8.33 -3.19 12.56
CA VAL A 88 -7.29 -3.79 11.72
C VAL A 88 -7.02 -5.22 12.22
N PRO A 89 -7.18 -6.24 11.36
CA PRO A 89 -6.92 -7.62 11.75
C PRO A 89 -5.44 -7.78 12.13
N ALA A 90 -5.18 -8.67 13.09
CA ALA A 90 -3.82 -9.01 13.47
C ALA A 90 -3.02 -9.47 12.23
N LYS A 91 -1.72 -9.15 12.22
CA LYS A 91 -0.81 -9.62 11.18
C LYS A 91 -0.93 -11.13 11.03
N LEU A 92 -1.13 -11.58 9.80
CA LEU A 92 -1.19 -13.00 9.49
C LEU A 92 0.14 -13.65 9.86
N ASP A 93 0.11 -14.74 10.63
CA ASP A 93 1.29 -15.56 10.85
C ASP A 93 1.61 -16.34 9.57
N LEU A 94 2.42 -15.73 8.71
CA LEU A 94 2.84 -16.30 7.45
C LEU A 94 3.58 -17.63 7.64
N SER A 95 4.23 -17.86 8.79
CA SER A 95 5.00 -19.09 9.02
C SER A 95 4.08 -20.31 9.14
N ALA A 96 2.99 -20.19 9.91
CA ALA A 96 1.99 -21.23 10.04
C ALA A 96 1.29 -21.46 8.69
N VAL A 97 0.90 -20.39 8.00
CA VAL A 97 0.16 -20.51 6.75
C VAL A 97 1.02 -21.13 5.63
N VAL A 98 2.28 -20.70 5.47
CA VAL A 98 3.22 -21.27 4.49
C VAL A 98 3.46 -22.75 4.76
N LYS A 99 3.60 -23.16 6.03
CA LYS A 99 3.78 -24.56 6.42
C LYS A 99 2.63 -25.45 5.92
N PHE A 100 1.40 -24.95 5.90
CA PHE A 100 0.24 -25.72 5.44
C PHE A 100 -0.03 -25.58 3.94
N THR A 101 0.38 -24.48 3.29
CA THR A 101 0.21 -24.31 1.84
C THR A 101 1.31 -24.97 1.01
N ALA A 102 2.55 -25.02 1.50
CA ALA A 102 3.68 -25.56 0.73
C ALA A 102 3.50 -27.03 0.30
N PRO A 103 3.00 -27.94 1.15
CA PRO A 103 2.72 -29.32 0.72
C PRO A 103 1.66 -29.42 -0.36
N LEU A 104 0.66 -28.53 -0.36
CA LEU A 104 -0.40 -28.51 -1.38
C LEU A 104 0.15 -28.06 -2.74
N PHE A 105 1.05 -27.08 -2.72
CA PHE A 105 1.80 -26.68 -3.92
C PHE A 105 2.70 -27.79 -4.43
N GLN A 106 3.33 -28.53 -3.53
CA GLN A 106 4.15 -29.68 -3.91
C GLN A 106 3.29 -30.75 -4.60
N GLN A 107 2.12 -31.09 -4.04
CA GLN A 107 1.18 -32.03 -4.67
C GLN A 107 0.74 -31.56 -6.07
N ALA A 108 0.39 -30.28 -6.22
CA ALA A 108 0.03 -29.72 -7.53
C ALA A 108 1.20 -29.80 -8.53
N ARG A 109 2.43 -29.52 -8.09
CA ARG A 109 3.65 -29.61 -8.92
C ARG A 109 4.03 -31.04 -9.27
N GLU A 110 3.79 -31.99 -8.38
CA GLU A 110 4.02 -33.41 -8.64
C GLU A 110 3.12 -33.93 -9.76
N GLN A 111 1.88 -33.45 -9.89
CA GLN A 111 1.03 -33.79 -11.04
C GLN A 111 1.64 -33.28 -12.36
N LEU A 112 2.11 -32.04 -12.39
CA LEU A 112 2.77 -31.45 -13.57
C LEU A 112 4.01 -32.24 -14.01
N SER A 113 4.90 -32.56 -13.07
CA SER A 113 6.17 -33.22 -13.38
C SER A 113 6.02 -34.70 -13.70
N THR A 114 5.16 -35.41 -12.96
CA THR A 114 5.05 -36.87 -13.04
C THR A 114 4.13 -37.33 -14.17
N GLN A 115 3.09 -36.54 -14.48
CA GLN A 115 2.09 -36.89 -15.50
C GLN A 115 2.32 -36.16 -16.85
N GLN A 116 3.41 -35.39 -16.97
CA GLN A 116 3.70 -34.53 -18.13
C GLN A 116 2.52 -33.64 -18.53
N GLN A 117 1.75 -33.20 -17.53
CA GLN A 117 0.57 -32.38 -17.73
C GLN A 117 0.94 -30.91 -17.89
N THR A 118 0.14 -30.19 -18.67
CA THR A 118 0.16 -28.72 -18.67
C THR A 118 -0.66 -28.19 -17.49
N PHE A 119 -0.51 -26.90 -17.18
CA PHE A 119 -1.28 -26.27 -16.09
C PHE A 119 -2.80 -26.41 -16.28
N GLU A 120 -3.27 -26.32 -17.52
CA GLU A 120 -4.67 -26.51 -17.91
C GLU A 120 -5.20 -27.91 -17.53
N GLN A 121 -4.32 -28.91 -17.56
CA GLN A 121 -4.65 -30.32 -17.39
C GLN A 121 -4.62 -30.79 -15.93
N ILE A 122 -4.07 -29.98 -15.01
CA ILE A 122 -4.01 -30.31 -13.57
C ILE A 122 -5.43 -30.61 -13.05
N ASP A 123 -5.60 -31.74 -12.35
CA ASP A 123 -6.83 -32.04 -11.63
C ASP A 123 -6.69 -31.65 -10.14
N LEU A 124 -7.15 -30.44 -9.85
CA LEU A 124 -7.14 -29.89 -8.50
C LEU A 124 -8.09 -30.61 -7.53
N THR A 125 -9.07 -31.36 -8.03
CA THR A 125 -10.02 -32.10 -7.17
C THR A 125 -9.33 -33.24 -6.41
N GLN A 126 -8.16 -33.69 -6.89
CA GLN A 126 -7.31 -34.67 -6.21
C GLN A 126 -6.57 -34.09 -5.00
N ILE A 127 -6.50 -32.76 -4.87
CA ILE A 127 -5.86 -32.11 -3.73
C ILE A 127 -6.87 -32.07 -2.58
N ASN A 128 -6.61 -32.85 -1.53
CA ASN A 128 -7.50 -32.88 -0.38
C ASN A 128 -7.38 -31.59 0.45
N VAL A 129 -8.33 -30.68 0.25
CA VAL A 129 -8.38 -29.36 0.92
C VAL A 129 -9.40 -29.29 2.06
N SER A 130 -10.13 -30.40 2.32
CA SER A 130 -11.26 -30.42 3.26
C SER A 130 -10.89 -30.21 4.72
N HIS A 131 -9.67 -30.59 5.10
CA HIS A 131 -9.15 -30.52 6.47
C HIS A 131 -8.47 -29.18 6.79
N LEU A 132 -8.33 -28.30 5.80
CA LEU A 132 -7.61 -27.03 5.93
C LEU A 132 -8.46 -25.99 6.65
N LYS A 133 -7.80 -25.13 7.44
CA LYS A 133 -8.42 -23.91 7.96
C LYS A 133 -8.79 -22.97 6.81
N SER A 134 -9.78 -22.11 7.05
CA SER A 134 -10.31 -21.17 6.04
C SER A 134 -9.22 -20.28 5.45
N ASP A 135 -8.39 -19.67 6.29
CA ASP A 135 -7.29 -18.79 5.91
C ASP A 135 -6.26 -19.47 5.00
N VAL A 136 -5.85 -20.70 5.32
CA VAL A 136 -4.94 -21.51 4.50
C VAL A 136 -5.57 -21.82 3.15
N LYS A 137 -6.85 -22.17 3.14
CA LYS A 137 -7.59 -22.48 1.92
C LYS A 137 -7.78 -21.24 1.02
N THR A 138 -8.08 -20.10 1.62
CA THR A 138 -8.17 -18.80 0.94
C THR A 138 -6.82 -18.41 0.35
N LEU A 139 -5.72 -18.55 1.12
CA LEU A 139 -4.39 -18.28 0.59
C LEU A 139 -4.06 -19.21 -0.59
N PHE A 140 -4.28 -20.51 -0.42
CA PHE A 140 -3.98 -21.50 -1.45
C PHE A 140 -4.80 -21.25 -2.73
N SER A 141 -6.09 -20.93 -2.61
CA SER A 141 -6.94 -20.55 -3.75
C SER A 141 -6.40 -19.32 -4.49
N LEU A 142 -6.05 -18.25 -3.77
CA LEU A 142 -5.52 -17.03 -4.37
C LEU A 142 -4.15 -17.27 -5.03
N LEU A 143 -3.27 -18.05 -4.40
CA LEU A 143 -1.98 -18.39 -4.99
C LEU A 143 -2.13 -19.29 -6.22
N MET A 144 -3.01 -20.30 -6.19
CA MET A 144 -3.29 -21.13 -7.36
C MET A 144 -3.89 -20.31 -8.50
N THR A 145 -4.81 -19.39 -8.21
CA THR A 145 -5.33 -18.42 -9.18
C THR A 145 -4.19 -17.68 -9.89
N LYS A 146 -3.20 -17.20 -9.13
CA LYS A 146 -2.03 -16.54 -9.69
C LYS A 146 -1.25 -17.48 -10.60
N GLU A 147 -1.01 -18.72 -10.18
CA GLU A 147 -0.31 -19.72 -11.01
C GLU A 147 -1.07 -20.00 -12.32
N PHE A 148 -2.39 -20.11 -12.31
CA PHE A 148 -3.19 -20.27 -13.53
C PHE A 148 -3.12 -19.03 -14.44
N ILE A 149 -3.23 -17.82 -13.87
CA ILE A 149 -3.09 -16.58 -14.65
C ILE A 149 -1.72 -16.49 -15.33
N SER A 150 -0.66 -16.97 -14.68
CA SER A 150 0.71 -16.85 -15.18
C SER A 150 1.14 -17.99 -16.11
N ASN A 151 0.59 -19.19 -15.92
CA ASN A 151 1.12 -20.41 -16.57
C ASN A 151 0.09 -21.15 -17.44
N SER A 152 -1.14 -20.64 -17.58
CA SER A 152 -2.15 -21.24 -18.44
C SER A 152 -2.72 -20.25 -19.45
N ASN A 153 -3.29 -20.77 -20.54
CA ASN A 153 -4.05 -19.98 -21.52
C ASN A 153 -5.56 -19.92 -21.22
N LEU A 154 -5.99 -20.35 -20.03
CA LEU A 154 -7.40 -20.37 -19.64
C LEU A 154 -7.94 -18.94 -19.48
N ALA A 155 -9.20 -18.75 -19.88
CA ALA A 155 -9.95 -17.55 -19.57
C ALA A 155 -10.23 -17.46 -18.06
N GLU A 156 -10.45 -16.23 -17.56
CA GLU A 156 -10.71 -15.99 -16.13
C GLU A 156 -11.88 -16.82 -15.58
N SER A 157 -12.95 -17.00 -16.37
CA SER A 157 -14.10 -17.84 -16.02
C SER A 157 -13.74 -19.32 -15.89
N GLU A 158 -12.88 -19.84 -16.76
CA GLU A 158 -12.43 -21.24 -16.73
C GLU A 158 -11.53 -21.50 -15.51
N ILE A 159 -10.69 -20.52 -15.14
CA ILE A 159 -9.87 -20.58 -13.92
C ILE A 159 -10.76 -20.61 -12.68
N ILE A 160 -11.79 -19.74 -12.62
CA ILE A 160 -12.76 -19.69 -11.52
C ILE A 160 -13.48 -21.03 -11.37
N GLU A 161 -14.01 -21.57 -12.47
CA GLU A 161 -14.74 -22.85 -12.49
C GLU A 161 -13.87 -23.99 -11.97
N LYS A 162 -12.65 -24.12 -12.52
CA LYS A 162 -11.70 -25.18 -12.14
C LYS A 162 -11.32 -25.13 -10.65
N LEU A 163 -11.14 -23.93 -10.09
CA LEU A 163 -10.87 -23.76 -8.66
C LEU A 163 -12.12 -24.03 -7.81
N THR A 164 -13.29 -23.61 -8.28
CA THR A 164 -14.57 -23.83 -7.61
C THR A 164 -14.90 -25.32 -7.50
N ASP A 165 -14.67 -26.10 -8.55
CA ASP A 165 -14.84 -27.56 -8.56
C ASP A 165 -13.94 -28.27 -7.55
N ALA A 166 -12.72 -27.77 -7.38
CA ALA A 166 -11.79 -28.22 -6.34
C ALA A 166 -12.13 -27.69 -4.93
N LYS A 167 -13.29 -27.03 -4.79
CA LYS A 167 -13.75 -26.35 -3.57
C LYS A 167 -12.81 -25.23 -3.13
N LEU A 168 -11.91 -24.73 -3.96
CA LEU A 168 -10.94 -23.67 -3.66
C LEU A 168 -11.53 -22.28 -3.91
N ILE A 169 -12.58 -21.94 -3.15
CA ILE A 169 -13.19 -20.61 -3.17
C ILE A 169 -12.60 -19.79 -2.02
N PRO A 170 -11.99 -18.62 -2.28
CA PRO A 170 -11.47 -17.79 -1.20
C PRO A 170 -12.61 -17.15 -0.39
N ASN A 171 -12.45 -17.10 0.93
CA ASN A 171 -13.50 -16.68 1.85
C ASN A 171 -13.39 -15.18 2.17
N PRO A 172 -14.47 -14.39 2.01
CA PRO A 172 -14.46 -12.94 2.29
C PRO A 172 -14.15 -12.60 3.76
N LYS A 173 -14.36 -13.52 4.70
CA LYS A 173 -14.04 -13.32 6.12
C LYS A 173 -12.54 -13.39 6.43
N ASP A 174 -11.72 -13.94 5.54
CA ASP A 174 -10.27 -14.07 5.74
C ASP A 174 -9.53 -12.77 5.37
N ILE A 175 -9.98 -11.62 5.88
CA ILE A 175 -9.50 -10.27 5.52
C ILE A 175 -7.98 -10.16 5.62
N ALA A 176 -7.35 -10.73 6.66
CA ALA A 176 -5.90 -10.71 6.82
C ALA A 176 -5.15 -11.34 5.62
N VAL A 177 -5.72 -12.39 5.01
CA VAL A 177 -5.18 -13.00 3.79
C VAL A 177 -5.47 -12.11 2.59
N LEU A 178 -6.72 -11.62 2.43
CA LEU A 178 -7.11 -10.80 1.29
C LEU A 178 -6.27 -9.52 1.18
N LEU A 179 -5.91 -8.92 2.32
CA LEU A 179 -5.03 -7.74 2.38
C LEU A 179 -3.68 -7.95 1.68
N MET A 180 -3.14 -9.16 1.68
CA MET A 180 -1.88 -9.48 0.99
C MET A 180 -1.99 -9.44 -0.54
N PHE A 181 -3.22 -9.47 -1.07
CA PHE A 181 -3.50 -9.58 -2.50
C PHE A 181 -4.19 -8.35 -3.09
N VAL A 182 -4.32 -7.25 -2.34
CA VAL A 182 -4.97 -6.01 -2.79
C VAL A 182 -4.45 -5.52 -4.15
N LYS A 183 -3.12 -5.53 -4.34
CA LYS A 183 -2.46 -5.13 -5.60
C LYS A 183 -2.44 -6.19 -6.71
N ARG A 184 -3.06 -7.34 -6.50
CA ARG A 184 -2.84 -8.53 -7.33
C ARG A 184 -4.10 -8.88 -8.11
N LYS A 185 -3.92 -9.20 -9.41
CA LYS A 185 -5.01 -9.55 -10.34
C LYS A 185 -5.85 -10.75 -9.86
N ASN A 186 -5.22 -11.68 -9.14
CA ASN A 186 -5.91 -12.84 -8.57
C ASN A 186 -7.02 -12.44 -7.59
N LEU A 187 -6.85 -11.42 -6.75
CA LEU A 187 -7.94 -10.93 -5.91
C LEU A 187 -9.03 -10.27 -6.76
N THR A 188 -8.66 -9.42 -7.72
CA THR A 188 -9.60 -8.72 -8.62
C THR A 188 -10.58 -9.67 -9.30
N MET A 189 -10.12 -10.86 -9.68
CA MET A 189 -10.94 -11.88 -10.35
C MET A 189 -12.02 -12.46 -9.42
N TRP A 190 -11.72 -12.60 -8.12
CA TRP A 190 -12.63 -13.19 -7.14
C TRP A 190 -13.57 -12.19 -6.48
N LEU A 191 -13.19 -10.91 -6.38
CA LEU A 191 -13.98 -9.89 -5.68
C LEU A 191 -15.47 -9.83 -6.10
N PRO A 192 -15.83 -9.92 -7.40
CA PRO A 192 -17.24 -9.90 -7.82
C PRO A 192 -18.06 -11.09 -7.34
N LEU A 193 -17.41 -12.20 -6.97
CA LEU A 193 -18.03 -13.46 -6.56
C LEU A 193 -18.09 -13.65 -5.04
N MET A 194 -17.44 -12.76 -4.29
CA MET A 194 -17.40 -12.77 -2.84
C MET A 194 -18.53 -11.92 -2.27
N ASP A 195 -19.18 -12.41 -1.21
CA ASP A 195 -20.19 -11.66 -0.48
C ASP A 195 -19.59 -11.03 0.80
N PHE A 196 -19.51 -9.70 0.82
CA PHE A 196 -19.00 -8.93 1.96
C PHE A 196 -20.09 -8.34 2.84
N THR A 197 -21.38 -8.61 2.58
CA THR A 197 -22.52 -7.98 3.28
C THR A 197 -22.44 -8.17 4.80
N ASP A 198 -22.06 -9.37 5.25
CA ASP A 198 -21.93 -9.74 6.67
C ASP A 198 -20.46 -9.81 7.14
N VAL A 199 -19.57 -9.02 6.54
CA VAL A 199 -18.14 -8.97 6.91
C VAL A 199 -17.80 -7.62 7.52
N PRO A 200 -17.86 -7.48 8.86
CA PRO A 200 -17.66 -6.20 9.54
C PRO A 200 -16.35 -5.52 9.18
N GLN A 201 -15.29 -6.28 8.91
CA GLN A 201 -13.96 -5.77 8.58
C GLN A 201 -13.75 -5.50 7.08
N ALA A 202 -14.76 -5.64 6.22
CA ALA A 202 -14.62 -5.39 4.78
C ALA A 202 -14.20 -3.94 4.47
N HIS A 203 -14.59 -2.99 5.33
CA HIS A 203 -14.14 -1.59 5.23
C HIS A 203 -12.61 -1.44 5.36
N VAL A 204 -11.92 -2.33 6.09
CA VAL A 204 -10.45 -2.33 6.18
C VAL A 204 -9.84 -2.63 4.81
N LEU A 205 -10.45 -3.56 4.07
CA LEU A 205 -10.02 -3.92 2.72
C LEU A 205 -10.22 -2.75 1.75
N LEU A 206 -11.36 -2.05 1.82
CA LEU A 206 -11.61 -0.80 1.06
C LEU A 206 -10.57 0.27 1.36
N ASN A 207 -10.31 0.50 2.64
CA ASN A 207 -9.36 1.51 3.11
C ASN A 207 -7.95 1.23 2.59
N VAL A 208 -7.52 -0.04 2.62
CA VAL A 208 -6.22 -0.44 2.08
C VAL A 208 -6.19 -0.34 0.55
N MET A 209 -7.28 -0.67 -0.15
CA MET A 209 -7.37 -0.49 -1.60
C MET A 209 -7.24 0.99 -2.01
N ALA A 210 -7.81 1.90 -1.22
CA ALA A 210 -7.68 3.34 -1.41
C ALA A 210 -6.25 3.83 -1.12
N GLN A 211 -5.65 3.36 -0.01
CA GLN A 211 -4.25 3.69 0.32
C GLN A 211 -3.26 3.20 -0.74
N GLU A 212 -3.47 2.01 -1.28
CA GLU A 212 -2.57 1.39 -2.25
C GLU A 212 -2.88 1.78 -3.71
N ALA A 213 -3.82 2.72 -3.91
CA ALA A 213 -4.28 3.19 -5.22
C ALA A 213 -4.71 2.06 -6.18
N THR A 214 -5.48 1.09 -5.70
CA THR A 214 -6.07 0.00 -6.49
C THR A 214 -7.56 0.27 -6.78
N PHE A 215 -7.84 1.16 -7.73
CA PHE A 215 -9.19 1.70 -7.97
C PHE A 215 -10.15 0.63 -8.48
N LYS A 216 -9.75 -0.23 -9.41
CA LYS A 216 -10.63 -1.28 -9.94
C LYS A 216 -11.16 -2.19 -8.83
N GLN A 217 -10.30 -2.63 -7.93
CA GLN A 217 -10.67 -3.46 -6.78
C GLN A 217 -11.57 -2.68 -5.81
N PHE A 218 -11.20 -1.42 -5.54
CA PHE A 218 -11.97 -0.51 -4.70
C PHE A 218 -13.40 -0.34 -5.24
N GLU A 219 -13.56 -0.06 -6.54
CA GLU A 219 -14.87 0.14 -7.18
C GLU A 219 -15.77 -1.09 -7.02
N ILE A 220 -15.23 -2.29 -7.29
CA ILE A 220 -15.97 -3.55 -7.13
C ILE A 220 -16.44 -3.71 -5.68
N LEU A 221 -15.54 -3.62 -4.71
CA LEU A 221 -15.88 -3.83 -3.31
C LEU A 221 -16.80 -2.71 -2.77
N ASN A 222 -16.56 -1.47 -3.18
CA ASN A 222 -17.34 -0.32 -2.74
C ASN A 222 -18.79 -0.45 -3.22
N SER A 223 -19.01 -0.90 -4.45
CA SER A 223 -20.34 -1.15 -5.01
C SER A 223 -21.17 -2.17 -4.21
N GLN A 224 -20.50 -3.16 -3.60
CA GLN A 224 -21.15 -4.17 -2.75
C GLN A 224 -21.45 -3.66 -1.34
N LEU A 225 -20.69 -2.67 -0.86
CA LEU A 225 -20.78 -2.13 0.50
C LEU A 225 -21.65 -0.87 0.62
N GLN A 226 -22.22 -0.34 -0.48
CA GLN A 226 -22.94 0.95 -0.55
C GLN A 226 -24.17 1.11 0.38
N HIS A 227 -24.49 0.11 1.22
CA HIS A 227 -25.49 0.22 2.28
C HIS A 227 -24.93 0.61 3.66
N HIS A 228 -23.61 0.72 3.81
CA HIS A 228 -22.98 1.18 5.06
C HIS A 228 -22.48 2.61 4.86
N GLU A 229 -23.37 3.59 5.09
CA GLU A 229 -22.92 4.97 5.15
C GLU A 229 -21.82 5.10 6.21
N TYR A 230 -20.65 5.61 5.81
CA TYR A 230 -19.63 6.15 6.71
C TYR A 230 -20.12 7.47 7.36
N SER A 231 -21.41 7.54 7.75
CA SER A 231 -22.16 8.75 8.11
C SER A 231 -22.07 9.14 9.58
N SER A 232 -21.08 8.67 10.31
CA SER A 232 -20.81 9.18 11.65
C SER A 232 -19.33 9.49 11.73
N GLY A 233 -18.94 10.65 12.25
CA GLY A 233 -17.53 11.09 12.39
C GLY A 233 -16.64 10.26 13.30
N VAL A 234 -16.96 8.98 13.42
CA VAL A 234 -16.43 7.97 14.30
C VAL A 234 -15.43 7.07 13.57
N SER A 235 -15.56 6.91 12.25
CA SER A 235 -14.71 6.04 11.42
C SER A 235 -13.86 6.81 10.42
N LEU A 236 -12.65 6.30 10.18
CA LEU A 236 -11.84 6.72 9.04
C LEU A 236 -12.46 6.19 7.73
N ASP A 237 -12.62 7.07 6.76
CA ASP A 237 -13.17 6.75 5.45
C ASP A 237 -12.08 6.48 4.40
N PRO A 238 -12.41 5.91 3.23
CA PRO A 238 -11.43 5.65 2.18
C PRO A 238 -10.68 6.89 1.67
N PHE A 239 -11.25 8.10 1.78
CA PHE A 239 -10.59 9.31 1.32
C PHE A 239 -9.40 9.68 2.21
N TYR A 240 -9.52 9.51 3.54
CA TYR A 240 -8.39 9.59 4.46
C TYR A 240 -7.23 8.66 4.04
N PHE A 241 -7.54 7.41 3.70
CA PHE A 241 -6.51 6.44 3.33
C PHE A 241 -5.90 6.73 1.96
N PHE A 242 -6.71 7.15 0.99
CA PHE A 242 -6.24 7.64 -0.30
C PHE A 242 -5.26 8.80 -0.13
N ILE A 243 -5.59 9.80 0.70
CA ILE A 243 -4.65 10.89 1.01
C ILE A 243 -3.36 10.33 1.60
N ARG A 244 -3.42 9.44 2.59
CA ARG A 244 -2.22 8.89 3.24
C ARG A 244 -1.31 8.11 2.30
N GLY A 245 -1.90 7.42 1.34
CA GLY A 245 -1.17 6.66 0.32
C GLY A 245 -0.89 7.46 -0.95
N PHE A 246 -1.32 8.72 -1.02
CA PHE A 246 -1.15 9.55 -2.21
C PHE A 246 0.33 9.71 -2.50
N SER A 247 0.69 9.46 -3.75
CA SER A 247 2.04 9.68 -4.25
C SER A 247 1.94 10.08 -5.70
N GLU A 248 2.00 11.39 -6.00
CA GLU A 248 2.21 11.85 -7.38
C GLU A 248 3.59 11.43 -7.91
N LEU A 249 4.52 11.12 -6.99
CA LEU A 249 5.77 10.46 -7.32
C LEU A 249 5.45 9.06 -7.83
N ASP A 250 5.38 8.98 -9.16
CA ASP A 250 6.00 7.95 -9.98
C ASP A 250 6.91 7.05 -9.12
N PHE A 251 6.61 5.75 -9.02
CA PHE A 251 7.52 4.76 -8.41
C PHE A 251 8.79 4.61 -9.29
N SER A 252 9.51 5.71 -9.48
CA SER A 252 10.64 5.90 -10.40
C SER A 252 11.94 5.32 -9.87
N PHE A 253 12.01 4.96 -8.58
CA PHE A 253 13.25 4.46 -7.98
C PHE A 253 13.30 2.93 -7.79
N PHE A 254 12.18 2.21 -7.82
CA PHE A 254 12.16 0.75 -7.58
C PHE A 254 11.32 -0.08 -8.56
N SER A 255 10.54 0.53 -9.46
CA SER A 255 9.82 -0.21 -10.50
C SER A 255 10.56 -0.07 -11.83
N ALA A 256 11.24 -1.14 -12.25
CA ALA A 256 12.00 -1.18 -13.50
C ALA A 256 11.11 -1.38 -14.76
N ASP A 257 9.78 -1.22 -14.63
CA ASP A 257 8.82 -1.54 -15.69
C ASP A 257 7.86 -0.36 -15.95
N GLU A 258 8.05 0.30 -17.10
CA GLU A 258 7.19 1.38 -17.60
C GLU A 258 5.70 0.99 -17.70
N ARG A 259 5.40 -0.30 -17.86
CA ARG A 259 4.02 -0.80 -17.95
C ARG A 259 3.31 -0.71 -16.60
N THR A 260 4.01 -1.04 -15.52
CA THR A 260 3.50 -0.92 -14.15
C THR A 260 3.26 0.55 -13.79
N LYS A 261 4.18 1.43 -14.23
CA LYS A 261 4.12 2.89 -14.12
C LYS A 261 2.82 3.51 -14.67
N ASN A 262 2.43 3.11 -15.88
CA ASN A 262 1.24 3.63 -16.54
C ASN A 262 -0.07 3.19 -15.86
N ILE A 263 -0.06 2.04 -15.20
CA ILE A 263 -1.23 1.48 -14.51
C ILE A 263 -1.48 2.26 -13.22
N GLU A 264 -0.48 2.41 -12.35
CA GLU A 264 -0.64 3.09 -11.05
C GLU A 264 -1.07 4.56 -11.22
N ASN A 265 -0.46 5.28 -12.16
CA ASN A 265 -0.87 6.64 -12.50
C ASN A 265 -2.31 6.73 -13.02
N ARG A 266 -2.80 5.70 -13.71
CA ARG A 266 -4.19 5.63 -14.18
C ARG A 266 -5.15 5.39 -13.01
N GLU A 267 -4.82 4.48 -12.11
CA GLU A 267 -5.66 4.18 -10.94
C GLU A 267 -5.76 5.37 -9.98
N GLN A 268 -4.66 6.11 -9.77
CA GLN A 268 -4.70 7.35 -8.99
C GLN A 268 -5.63 8.40 -9.61
N LYS A 269 -5.57 8.61 -10.93
CA LYS A 269 -6.49 9.51 -11.64
C LYS A 269 -7.95 9.11 -11.47
N HIS A 270 -8.23 7.81 -11.44
CA HIS A 270 -9.59 7.31 -11.19
C HIS A 270 -10.05 7.60 -9.77
N PHE A 271 -9.19 7.45 -8.75
CA PHE A 271 -9.52 7.89 -7.39
C PHE A 271 -9.77 9.39 -7.29
N ILE A 272 -8.91 10.22 -7.91
CA ILE A 272 -9.10 11.67 -7.94
C ILE A 272 -10.47 12.01 -8.53
N ARG A 273 -10.79 11.41 -9.68
CA ARG A 273 -12.09 11.59 -10.33
C ARG A 273 -13.23 11.15 -9.42
N TYR A 274 -13.14 9.96 -8.84
CA TYR A 274 -14.17 9.40 -7.97
C TYR A 274 -14.48 10.31 -6.78
N PHE A 275 -13.45 10.79 -6.06
CA PHE A 275 -13.66 11.69 -4.90
C PHE A 275 -14.04 13.12 -5.30
N THR A 276 -13.81 13.52 -6.55
CA THR A 276 -14.34 14.77 -7.11
C THR A 276 -15.83 14.66 -7.42
N GLU A 277 -16.26 13.53 -7.99
CA GLU A 277 -17.67 13.24 -8.32
C GLU A 277 -18.49 12.87 -7.07
N HIS A 278 -17.85 12.33 -6.03
CA HIS A 278 -18.45 11.94 -4.75
C HIS A 278 -17.77 12.66 -3.58
N PRO A 279 -18.04 13.96 -3.39
CA PRO A 279 -17.32 14.78 -2.44
C PRO A 279 -17.52 14.30 -1.00
N VAL A 280 -16.39 14.11 -0.29
CA VAL A 280 -16.36 13.72 1.12
C VAL A 280 -16.36 14.98 2.00
N THR A 281 -17.11 14.94 3.10
CA THR A 281 -17.04 16.02 4.11
C THR A 281 -15.68 16.00 4.79
N ILE A 282 -14.91 17.08 4.62
CA ILE A 282 -13.58 17.21 5.23
C ILE A 282 -13.69 17.27 6.75
N ARG A 283 -12.76 16.59 7.42
CA ARG A 283 -12.70 16.42 8.88
C ARG A 283 -11.25 16.56 9.34
N GLU A 284 -11.04 16.69 10.63
CA GLU A 284 -9.72 16.85 11.22
C GLU A 284 -8.73 15.73 10.88
N PHE A 285 -9.18 14.48 10.76
CA PHE A 285 -8.30 13.38 10.37
C PHE A 285 -7.81 13.49 8.92
N HIS A 286 -8.62 14.04 8.01
CA HIS A 286 -8.20 14.33 6.63
C HIS A 286 -7.08 15.37 6.61
N ARG A 287 -7.23 16.45 7.39
CA ARG A 287 -6.20 17.49 7.53
C ARG A 287 -4.92 16.93 8.15
N ARG A 288 -5.03 16.02 9.14
CA ARG A 288 -3.85 15.32 9.68
C ARG A 288 -3.15 14.43 8.66
N ALA A 289 -3.89 13.73 7.80
CA ALA A 289 -3.28 12.94 6.71
C ALA A 289 -2.49 13.84 5.74
N VAL A 290 -3.04 15.00 5.39
CA VAL A 290 -2.36 15.97 4.51
C VAL A 290 -1.19 16.67 5.21
N ALA A 291 -1.26 16.89 6.53
CA ALA A 291 -0.18 17.49 7.30
C ALA A 291 1.11 16.65 7.25
N GLU A 292 1.01 15.32 7.20
CA GLU A 292 2.17 14.44 7.02
C GLU A 292 2.88 14.72 5.68
N HIS A 293 2.11 14.91 4.60
CA HIS A 293 2.63 15.29 3.28
C HIS A 293 3.25 16.67 3.28
N LYS A 294 2.58 17.70 3.82
CA LYS A 294 3.17 19.05 3.95
C LYS A 294 4.48 19.03 4.75
N ALA A 295 4.58 18.11 5.70
CA ALA A 295 5.75 18.02 6.56
C ALA A 295 6.93 17.31 5.88
N GLN A 296 6.69 16.29 5.05
CA GLN A 296 7.73 15.37 4.55
C GLN A 296 7.87 15.33 3.02
N LEU A 297 6.82 15.71 2.28
CA LEU A 297 6.63 15.47 0.84
C LEU A 297 5.88 16.66 0.21
N GLU A 298 6.51 17.84 0.18
CA GLU A 298 5.88 19.10 -0.25
C GLU A 298 5.25 19.02 -1.66
N GLU A 299 5.92 18.35 -2.61
CA GLU A 299 5.38 18.15 -3.96
C GLU A 299 4.04 17.39 -3.94
N GLN A 300 3.96 16.33 -3.14
CA GLN A 300 2.73 15.55 -2.98
C GLN A 300 1.65 16.36 -2.27
N TYR A 301 2.01 17.20 -1.31
CA TYR A 301 1.08 18.13 -0.68
C TYR A 301 0.48 19.10 -1.70
N GLN A 302 1.30 19.76 -2.52
CA GLN A 302 0.85 20.70 -3.55
C GLN A 302 -0.07 20.03 -4.57
N ALA A 303 0.26 18.80 -4.97
CA ALA A 303 -0.58 17.97 -5.82
C ALA A 303 -1.96 17.66 -5.20
N ILE A 304 -1.98 17.23 -3.94
CA ILE A 304 -3.22 16.94 -3.21
C ILE A 304 -4.11 18.19 -3.16
N ILE A 305 -3.58 19.34 -2.75
CA ILE A 305 -4.40 20.56 -2.60
C ILE A 305 -4.81 21.16 -3.94
N LYS A 306 -4.05 20.93 -5.02
CA LYS A 306 -4.47 21.29 -6.38
C LYS A 306 -5.75 20.56 -6.79
N HIS A 307 -5.87 19.29 -6.42
CA HIS A 307 -7.06 18.47 -6.70
C HIS A 307 -8.16 18.64 -5.65
N PHE A 308 -7.79 18.91 -4.40
CA PHE A 308 -8.70 19.04 -3.26
C PHE A 308 -8.36 20.30 -2.43
N PRO A 309 -8.66 21.51 -2.92
CA PRO A 309 -8.26 22.76 -2.27
C PRO A 309 -8.75 22.90 -0.82
N GLN A 310 -9.89 22.29 -0.50
CA GLN A 310 -10.46 22.25 0.84
C GLN A 310 -9.57 21.60 1.92
N LEU A 311 -8.53 20.86 1.51
CA LEU A 311 -7.54 20.24 2.38
C LEU A 311 -6.35 21.13 2.75
N GLU A 312 -6.27 22.34 2.20
CA GLU A 312 -5.20 23.29 2.52
C GLU A 312 -5.09 23.52 4.04
N ILE A 313 -3.85 23.54 4.53
CA ILE A 313 -3.55 23.62 5.96
C ILE A 313 -2.86 24.94 6.28
N ASP A 314 -3.52 25.78 7.07
CA ASP A 314 -2.96 27.04 7.55
C ASP A 314 -2.07 26.87 8.80
N THR A 315 -2.38 25.91 9.68
CA THR A 315 -1.62 25.64 10.93
C THR A 315 -1.55 24.13 11.24
N VAL A 316 -0.44 23.66 11.85
CA VAL A 316 -0.13 22.22 12.01
C VAL A 316 0.09 21.78 13.48
N ASP A 317 -0.22 22.65 14.46
CA ASP A 317 0.27 22.49 15.84
C ASP A 317 -0.25 21.23 16.58
N ASN A 318 -1.34 20.63 16.10
CA ASN A 318 -2.02 19.48 16.73
C ASN A 318 -1.83 18.13 15.99
N PHE A 319 -0.81 18.00 15.15
CA PHE A 319 -0.55 16.74 14.43
C PHE A 319 -0.25 15.56 15.37
N PHE A 320 -0.72 14.38 14.97
CA PHE A 320 -0.30 13.08 15.51
C PHE A 320 -0.57 11.99 14.46
N ASN A 321 0.18 10.89 14.54
CA ASN A 321 -0.04 9.71 13.69
C ASN A 321 -0.07 8.46 14.58
N VAL A 322 -1.22 7.78 14.59
CA VAL A 322 -1.40 6.49 15.26
C VAL A 322 -1.10 5.36 14.27
N ARG A 323 -0.10 4.54 14.59
CA ARG A 323 0.22 3.33 13.84
C ARG A 323 -0.48 2.12 14.44
N CYS A 324 -1.11 1.34 13.57
CA CYS A 324 -1.65 0.04 13.94
C CYS A 324 -0.55 -1.04 13.90
N PRO A 325 -0.73 -2.19 14.58
CA PRO A 325 0.29 -3.22 14.77
C PRO A 325 0.94 -3.82 13.52
#